data_AF-A0A8S3AYQ8-F1
#
_entry.id   AF-A0A8S3AYQ8-F1
#
_cell.length_a   1.000
_cell.length_b   1.000
_cell.length_c   1.000
_cell.angle_alpha   90.00
_cell.angle_beta   90.00
_cell.angle_gamma   90.00
#
_symmetry.space_group_name_H-M   'P 1'
#
loop_
_entity.id
_entity.type
_entity.pdbx_description
1 polymer ?
#
loop_
_entity_poly.entity_id
_entity_poly.type
_entity_poly.pdbx_seq_one_letter_code
_entity_poly.pdbx_strand_id
1 'polypeptide(L)' 'SPPLEYYPEFDKLALSLNDDKERVKWRTKQNYDFTYLMMYSSNRGKYYIQLEDDVITKPDYIRTIENFINRQHAQNWFML' A
#
# COMPACT_ATOMS: atom_id res chain seq x y z
N SER A 1 12.91 1.04 -9.53
CA SER A 1 12.66 0.09 -8.43
C SER A 1 13.38 0.55 -7.18
N PRO A 2 12.90 0.22 -5.97
CA PRO A 2 13.59 0.52 -4.73
C PRO A 2 15.05 0.00 -4.73
N PRO A 3 16.00 0.68 -4.06
CA PRO A 3 17.34 0.13 -3.83
C PRO A 3 17.28 -1.20 -3.08
N LEU A 4 18.26 -2.09 -3.31
CA LEU A 4 18.29 -3.42 -2.66
C LEU A 4 18.29 -3.35 -1.13
N GLU A 5 18.93 -2.32 -0.58
CA GLU A 5 19.02 -2.03 0.86
C GLU A 5 17.66 -1.73 1.51
N TYR A 6 16.65 -1.40 0.70
CA TYR A 6 15.29 -1.15 1.18
C TYR A 6 14.55 -2.45 1.53
N TYR A 7 15.02 -3.60 1.06
CA TYR A 7 14.39 -4.90 1.32
C TYR A 7 15.02 -5.62 2.52
N PRO A 8 14.25 -6.45 3.23
CA PRO A 8 14.78 -7.27 4.32
C PRO A 8 15.55 -8.47 3.78
N GLU A 9 16.21 -9.19 4.68
CA GLU A 9 16.77 -10.50 4.35
C GLU A 9 15.66 -11.54 4.12
N PHE A 10 15.30 -11.74 2.86
CA PHE A 10 14.20 -12.62 2.43
C PHE A 10 14.29 -14.06 2.95
N ASP A 11 15.49 -14.57 3.16
CA ASP A 11 15.67 -15.95 3.64
C ASP A 11 15.43 -16.13 5.14
N LYS A 12 15.41 -15.03 5.90
CA LYS A 12 15.16 -15.00 7.34
C LYS A 12 13.70 -14.65 7.67
N LEU A 13 12.84 -14.52 6.67
CA LEU A 13 11.42 -14.22 6.89
C LEU A 13 10.72 -15.37 7.60
N ALA A 14 9.91 -15.04 8.61
CA ALA A 14 9.05 -15.99 9.28
C ALA A 14 7.92 -16.43 8.35
N LEU A 15 7.55 -17.70 8.41
CA LEU A 15 6.35 -18.19 7.73
C LEU A 15 5.11 -17.61 8.42
N SER A 16 4.13 -17.20 7.62
CA SER A 16 2.88 -16.61 8.08
C SER A 16 1.72 -17.07 7.20
N LEU A 17 0.48 -16.97 7.69
CA LEU A 17 -0.73 -17.25 6.91
C LEU A 17 -0.77 -18.63 6.24
N ASN A 18 0.01 -19.59 6.74
CA ASN A 18 0.17 -20.93 6.19
C ASN A 18 0.68 -20.93 4.71
N ASP A 19 1.36 -19.87 4.30
CA ASP A 19 2.00 -19.73 2.99
C ASP A 19 3.35 -20.47 2.95
N ASP A 20 3.77 -20.87 1.75
CA ASP A 20 5.14 -21.35 1.51
C ASP A 20 6.16 -20.20 1.53
N LYS A 21 7.45 -20.55 1.58
CA LYS A 21 8.54 -19.56 1.69
C LYS A 21 8.54 -18.58 0.51
N GLU A 22 8.26 -19.05 -0.70
CA GLU A 22 8.31 -18.22 -1.90
C GLU A 22 7.16 -17.21 -1.94
N ARG A 23 5.97 -17.62 -1.52
CA ARG A 23 4.81 -16.73 -1.38
C ARG A 23 5.00 -15.70 -0.27
N VAL A 24 5.62 -16.07 0.85
CA VAL A 24 6.02 -15.12 1.90
C VAL A 24 7.02 -14.08 1.37
N LYS A 25 8.04 -14.51 0.62
CA LYS A 25 9.00 -13.60 -0.01
C LYS A 25 8.31 -12.65 -0.99
N TRP A 26 7.44 -13.17 -1.86
CA TRP A 26 6.69 -12.39 -2.84
C TRP A 26 5.82 -11.32 -2.18
N ARG A 27 5.03 -11.69 -1.17
CA ARG A 27 4.18 -10.74 -0.42
C ARG A 27 5.00 -9.70 0.33
N THR A 28 6.10 -10.12 0.94
CA THR A 28 7.00 -9.19 1.63
C THR A 28 7.56 -8.18 0.65
N LYS A 29 8.08 -8.64 -0.50
CA LYS A 29 8.59 -7.75 -1.54
C LYS A 29 7.53 -6.73 -1.99
N GLN A 30 6.30 -7.20 -2.26
CA GLN A 30 5.19 -6.35 -2.68
C GLN A 30 4.89 -5.26 -1.63
N ASN A 31 4.83 -5.62 -0.35
CA ASN A 31 4.62 -4.65 0.74
C ASN A 31 5.71 -3.57 0.79
N TYR A 32 6.98 -3.95 0.61
CA TYR A 32 8.08 -2.98 0.56
C TYR A 32 8.02 -2.09 -0.69
N ASP A 33 7.64 -2.65 -1.84
CA ASP A 33 7.45 -1.89 -3.08
C ASP A 33 6.35 -0.83 -2.92
N PHE A 34 5.23 -1.20 -2.30
CA PHE A 34 4.12 -0.29 -1.99
C PHE A 34 4.54 0.80 -1.00
N THR A 35 5.21 0.42 0.09
CA THR A 35 5.71 1.38 1.09
C THR A 35 6.66 2.40 0.45
N TYR A 36 7.57 1.95 -0.40
CA TYR A 36 8.48 2.83 -1.12
C TYR A 36 7.74 3.84 -2.01
N LEU A 37 6.72 3.38 -2.75
CA LEU A 37 5.91 4.25 -3.61
C LEU A 37 5.12 5.28 -2.80
N MET A 38 4.53 4.88 -1.68
CA MET A 38 3.84 5.78 -0.75
C MET A 38 4.80 6.85 -0.23
N MET A 39 5.99 6.44 0.22
CA MET A 39 7.02 7.35 0.73
C MET A 39 7.49 8.35 -0.32
N TYR A 40 7.72 7.89 -1.55
CA TYR A 40 8.07 8.73 -2.70
C TYR A 40 6.95 9.73 -3.08
N SER A 41 5.69 9.35 -2.87
CA SER A 41 4.52 10.17 -3.19
C SER A 41 4.13 11.14 -2.09
N SER A 42 4.69 10.97 -0.87
CA SER A 42 4.29 11.70 0.34
C SER A 42 4.32 13.23 0.21
N ASN A 43 5.25 13.78 -0.58
CA ASN A 43 5.38 15.22 -0.81
C ASN A 43 4.75 15.70 -2.14
N ARG A 44 4.04 14.82 -2.85
CA ARG A 44 3.53 15.09 -4.21
C ARG A 44 2.03 15.36 -4.28
N GLY A 45 1.31 15.18 -3.17
CA GLY A 45 -0.13 15.37 -3.13
C GLY A 45 -0.67 15.46 -1.71
N LYS A 46 -1.88 16.00 -1.59
CA LYS A 46 -2.60 16.05 -0.32
C LYS A 46 -3.14 14.68 0.11
N TYR A 47 -3.46 13.83 -0.86
CA TYR A 47 -3.98 12.49 -0.67
C TYR A 47 -3.21 11.51 -1.56
N TYR A 48 -3.12 10.26 -1.10
CA TYR A 48 -2.50 9.16 -1.81
C TYR A 48 -3.53 8.03 -1.96
N ILE A 49 -3.59 7.42 -3.14
CA ILE A 49 -4.39 6.23 -3.39
C ILE A 49 -3.52 5.18 -4.09
N GLN A 50 -3.53 3.95 -3.57
CA GLN A 50 -2.87 2.80 -4.16
C GLN A 50 -3.95 1.83 -4.64
N LEU A 51 -3.85 1.40 -5.89
CA LEU A 51 -4.79 0.50 -6.54
C LEU A 51 -3.99 -0.64 -7.17
N GLU A 52 -4.57 -1.84 -7.21
CA GLU A 52 -4.08 -2.94 -8.03
C GLU A 52 -4.42 -2.68 -9.51
N ASP A 53 -3.78 -3.40 -10.42
CA ASP A 53 -4.00 -3.26 -11.87
C ASP A 53 -5.29 -3.93 -12.35
N ASP A 54 -5.83 -4.87 -11.57
CA ASP A 54 -6.98 -5.71 -11.90
C ASP A 54 -8.33 -5.20 -11.36
N VAL A 55 -8.42 -3.92 -11.01
CA VAL A 55 -9.65 -3.31 -10.47
C VAL A 55 -10.47 -2.58 -11.54
N ILE A 56 -11.80 -2.75 -11.47
CA ILE A 56 -12.77 -1.96 -12.25
C ILE A 56 -13.61 -1.11 -11.30
N THR A 57 -13.62 0.19 -11.50
CA THR A 57 -14.38 1.12 -10.67
C THR A 57 -15.89 1.03 -10.94
N LYS A 58 -16.70 1.24 -9.90
CA LYS A 58 -18.13 1.50 -10.03
C LYS A 58 -18.40 2.97 -10.37
N PRO A 59 -19.58 3.32 -10.93
CA PRO A 59 -20.00 4.72 -11.04
C PRO A 59 -19.84 5.44 -9.69
N ASP A 60 -19.48 6.72 -9.73
CA ASP A 60 -19.26 7.57 -8.55
C ASP A 60 -18.11 7.18 -7.62
N TYR A 61 -17.17 6.32 -8.06
CA TYR A 61 -16.04 5.87 -7.23
C TYR A 61 -15.26 7.04 -6.60
N ILE A 62 -14.78 7.99 -7.41
CA ILE A 62 -14.02 9.16 -6.92
C ILE A 62 -14.90 10.08 -6.06
N ARG A 63 -16.12 10.38 -6.50
CA ARG A 63 -17.08 11.21 -5.74
C ARG A 63 -17.34 10.64 -4.35
N THR A 64 -17.42 9.32 -4.23
CA THR A 64 -17.62 8.63 -2.96
C THR A 64 -16.40 8.82 -2.04
N ILE A 65 -15.19 8.70 -2.56
CA ILE A 65 -13.93 8.94 -1.83
C ILE A 65 -13.85 10.40 -1.36
N GLU A 66 -14.12 11.36 -2.23
CA GLU A 66 -14.10 12.79 -1.89
C GLU A 66 -15.13 13.13 -0.81
N ASN A 67 -16.36 12.61 -0.94
CA ASN A 67 -17.40 12.79 0.07
C ASN A 67 -17.00 12.19 1.42
N PHE A 68 -16.32 11.05 1.43
CA PHE A 68 -15.81 10.42 2.65
C PHE A 68 -14.76 11.31 3.32
N ILE A 69 -13.75 11.74 2.56
CA ILE A 69 -12.69 12.64 3.05
C ILE A 69 -13.28 13.92 3.65
N ASN A 70 -14.26 14.54 2.97
CA ASN A 70 -14.89 15.78 3.42
C ASN A 70 -15.75 15.61 4.68
N ARG A 71 -16.24 14.40 4.99
CA ARG A 71 -16.95 14.16 6.26
C ARG A 71 -15.98 14.04 7.44
N GLN A 72 -14.71 13.81 7.18
CA GLN A 72 -13.76 13.33 8.17
C GLN A 72 -12.75 14.36 8.68
N HIS A 73 -13.00 15.65 8.43
CA HIS A 73 -12.11 16.77 8.76
C HIS A 73 -11.67 16.89 10.23
N ALA A 74 -12.32 16.19 11.17
CA ALA A 74 -12.06 16.29 12.61
C ALA A 74 -11.17 15.18 13.20
N GLN A 75 -10.71 14.21 12.41
CA GLN A 75 -9.88 13.10 12.91
C GLN A 75 -8.54 13.04 12.20
N ASN A 76 -7.47 12.72 12.93
CA ASN A 76 -6.19 12.35 12.34
C ASN A 76 -6.23 10.86 11.99
N TRP A 77 -6.13 10.54 10.71
CA TRP A 77 -6.25 9.17 10.22
C TRP A 77 -4.86 8.55 10.11
N PHE A 78 -4.66 7.44 10.81
CA PHE A 78 -3.70 6.42 10.46
C PHE A 78 -4.43 5.08 10.57
N MET A 79 -4.68 4.41 9.45
CA MET A 79 -5.14 3.02 9.45
C MET A 79 -4.04 2.17 8.83
N LEU A 80 -3.57 1.20 9.62
CA LEU A 80 -2.66 0.11 9.24
C LEU A 80 -3.44 -1.02 8.58
#